data_AF-A0A8J4WTZ7-F1
#
_entry.id   AF-A0A8J4WTZ7-F1
#
_cell.length_a   1.000
_cell.length_b   1.000
_cell.length_c   1.000
_cell.angle_alpha   90.00
_cell.angle_beta   90.00
_cell.angle_gamma   90.00
#
_symmetry.space_group_name_H-M   'P 1'
#
loop_
_entity.id
_entity.type
_entity.pdbx_description
1 polymer ?
#
loop_
_entity_poly.entity_id
_entity_poly.type
_entity_poly.pdbx_seq_one_letter_code
_entity_poly.pdbx_strand_id
1 'polypeptide(L)'
;MIRFYSNARTIKSRKNTSSVRMSGHVVESAVGLNPAVRPLDWLLGTWESDEPGQGSFPTIKPFRYNETLHFTHVGQPVINFMFNASHGESNKPLHRETGFIRIQPDTNNVAFIIAQNSGLVEIEEGELDGQKLTLQSRALARTSFAKQPFVQQ
;
A
#
# COMPACT_ATOMS: atom_id res chain seq x y z
N MET A 1 -0.78 -3.59 -4.56
CA MET A 1 -1.07 -3.80 -5.99
C MET A 1 -0.22 -2.81 -6.74
N ILE A 2 0.68 -3.26 -7.64
CA ILE A 2 1.43 -2.31 -8.49
C ILE A 2 0.42 -1.48 -9.27
N ARG A 3 0.37 -0.18 -8.98
CA ARG A 3 -0.49 0.77 -9.68
C ARG A 3 0.21 1.22 -10.95
N PHE A 4 -0.28 0.72 -12.08
CA PHE A 4 -0.14 1.46 -13.32
C PHE A 4 -1.38 2.35 -13.42
N TYR A 5 -1.25 3.63 -13.03
CA TYR A 5 -2.20 4.70 -13.38
C TYR A 5 -3.64 4.58 -12.82
N SER A 6 -3.86 3.93 -11.68
CA SER A 6 -5.18 3.89 -11.02
C SER A 6 -5.28 4.89 -9.88
N ASN A 7 -6.28 5.77 -9.95
CA ASN A 7 -6.50 6.86 -8.99
C ASN A 7 -7.29 6.43 -7.74
N ALA A 8 -7.62 5.15 -7.61
CA ALA A 8 -8.45 4.63 -6.52
C ALA A 8 -7.84 3.42 -5.82
N ARG A 9 -7.67 3.47 -4.50
CA ARG A 9 -7.13 2.39 -3.68
C ARG A 9 -8.18 1.67 -2.87
N THR A 10 -8.12 0.34 -2.92
CA THR A 10 -8.88 -0.51 -2.01
C THR A 10 -7.95 -1.52 -1.35
N ILE A 11 -7.92 -1.51 -0.02
CA ILE A 11 -7.26 -2.53 0.80
C ILE A 11 -8.35 -3.15 1.65
N LYS A 12 -8.45 -4.48 1.69
CA LYS A 12 -9.46 -5.17 2.50
C LYS A 12 -8.90 -6.43 3.13
N SER A 13 -9.28 -6.69 4.37
CA SER A 13 -9.01 -7.97 5.04
C SER A 13 -9.76 -9.10 4.32
N ARG A 14 -9.07 -10.21 4.04
CA ARG A 14 -9.66 -11.42 3.42
C ARG A 14 -9.76 -12.56 4.44
N LYS A 15 -10.44 -12.38 5.57
CA LYS A 15 -10.65 -13.48 6.54
C LYS A 15 -11.53 -14.65 6.03
N ASN A 16 -11.98 -14.66 4.76
CA ASN A 16 -12.95 -15.67 4.28
C ASN A 16 -12.75 -16.22 2.84
N THR A 17 -11.62 -15.99 2.17
CA THR A 17 -11.34 -16.63 0.86
C THR A 17 -9.84 -16.93 0.69
N SER A 18 -9.54 -18.18 0.35
CA SER A 18 -8.28 -18.93 0.38
C SER A 18 -7.11 -18.40 -0.48
N SER A 19 -6.77 -17.10 -0.43
CA SER A 19 -5.83 -16.51 -1.42
C SER A 19 -4.80 -15.48 -0.89
N VAL A 20 -4.60 -15.39 0.43
CA VAL A 20 -3.53 -14.58 1.05
C VAL A 20 -3.00 -15.31 2.29
N ARG A 21 -1.76 -15.81 2.24
CA ARG A 21 -1.02 -16.23 3.43
C ARG A 21 -0.55 -15.00 4.20
N MET A 22 -1.18 -14.80 5.36
CA MET A 22 -0.57 -14.04 6.44
C MET A 22 0.57 -14.88 7.02
N SER A 23 1.82 -14.68 6.58
CA SER A 23 2.98 -15.14 7.32
C SER A 23 3.21 -14.17 8.49
N GLY A 24 2.34 -14.27 9.50
CA GLY A 24 2.37 -13.41 10.67
C GLY A 24 3.60 -13.69 11.53
N HIS A 25 4.75 -13.11 11.20
CA HIS A 25 5.61 -12.58 12.25
C HIS A 25 5.15 -11.15 12.48
N VAL A 26 4.22 -10.99 13.43
CA VAL A 26 4.02 -9.69 14.05
C VAL A 26 5.34 -9.37 14.72
N VAL A 27 6.13 -8.48 14.13
CA VAL A 27 7.28 -7.90 14.84
C VAL A 27 6.65 -7.03 15.91
N GLU A 28 6.45 -7.62 17.09
CA GLU A 28 5.84 -6.94 18.21
C GLU A 28 6.72 -5.73 18.56
N SER A 29 6.17 -4.53 18.37
CA SER A 29 6.85 -3.32 18.77
C SER A 29 6.91 -3.31 20.30
N ALA A 30 8.07 -3.03 20.88
CA ALA A 30 8.21 -2.86 22.32
C ALA A 30 7.31 -1.73 22.88
N VAL A 31 6.76 -0.89 22.00
CA VAL A 31 5.83 0.18 22.30
C VAL A 31 4.42 -0.22 21.86
N GLY A 32 3.43 -0.02 22.72
CA GLY A 32 2.03 -0.31 22.42
C GLY A 32 1.48 0.49 21.23
N LEU A 33 0.49 -0.07 20.54
CA LEU A 33 -0.21 0.60 19.45
C LEU A 33 -0.92 1.86 19.95
N ASN A 34 -0.73 2.97 19.24
CA ASN A 34 -1.41 4.22 19.59
C ASN A 34 -2.94 4.06 19.46
N PRO A 35 -3.75 4.45 20.46
CA PRO A 35 -5.20 4.31 20.39
C PRO A 35 -5.84 4.96 19.15
N ALA A 36 -5.26 6.06 18.65
CA ALA A 36 -5.77 6.76 17.47
C ALA A 36 -5.80 5.88 16.21
N VAL A 37 -4.85 4.95 16.06
CA VAL A 37 -4.76 4.06 14.89
C VAL A 37 -5.29 2.64 15.17
N ARG A 38 -5.91 2.41 16.33
CA ARG A 38 -6.51 1.11 16.67
C ARG A 38 -7.50 0.60 15.61
N PRO A 39 -8.34 1.43 14.94
CA PRO A 39 -9.22 0.96 13.87
C PRO A 39 -8.48 0.35 12.66
N LEU A 40 -7.17 0.57 12.54
CA LEU A 40 -6.30 0.09 11.47
C LEU A 40 -5.42 -1.09 11.90
N ASP A 41 -5.61 -1.64 13.11
CA ASP A 41 -4.79 -2.72 13.66
C ASP A 41 -4.75 -3.96 12.76
N TRP A 42 -5.86 -4.23 12.06
CA TRP A 42 -6.01 -5.34 11.14
C TRP A 42 -5.03 -5.28 9.96
N LEU A 43 -4.43 -4.13 9.65
CA LEU A 43 -3.39 -3.99 8.63
C LEU A 43 -2.03 -4.50 9.10
N LEU A 44 -1.75 -4.48 10.41
CA LEU A 44 -0.41 -4.72 10.93
C LEU A 44 0.12 -6.11 10.56
N GLY A 45 1.41 -6.15 10.21
CA GLY A 45 2.11 -7.37 9.81
C GLY A 45 2.60 -7.34 8.36
N THR A 46 2.97 -8.53 7.89
CA THR A 46 3.43 -8.74 6.51
C THR A 46 2.36 -9.47 5.72
N TRP A 47 2.09 -8.97 4.51
CA TRP A 47 1.09 -9.49 3.59
C TRP A 47 1.75 -9.87 2.29
N GLU A 48 1.40 -11.05 1.79
CA GLU A 48 1.79 -11.56 0.49
C GLU A 48 0.58 -12.20 -0.16
N SER A 49 0.41 -12.04 -1.48
CA SER A 49 -0.66 -12.73 -2.19
C SER A 49 -0.27 -14.19 -2.45
N ASP A 50 -1.25 -15.10 -2.38
CA ASP A 50 -0.99 -16.52 -2.71
C ASP A 50 -0.69 -16.71 -4.19
N GLU A 51 -1.26 -15.85 -5.04
CA GLU A 51 -1.04 -15.82 -6.47
C GLU A 51 -0.37 -14.52 -6.90
N PRO A 52 0.54 -14.56 -7.90
CA PRO A 52 1.14 -13.35 -8.46
C PRO A 52 0.09 -12.40 -9.03
N GLY A 53 0.28 -11.10 -8.80
CA GLY A 53 -0.45 -10.04 -9.49
C GLY A 53 -0.14 -10.01 -10.99
N GLN A 54 -1.04 -9.40 -11.77
CA GLN A 54 -0.86 -9.20 -13.20
C GLN A 54 -0.72 -7.71 -13.49
N GLY A 55 0.37 -7.33 -14.16
CA GLY A 55 0.63 -5.98 -14.65
C GLY A 55 0.44 -5.94 -16.16
N SER A 56 -0.32 -4.96 -16.65
CA SER A 56 -0.50 -4.72 -18.09
C SER A 56 -0.68 -3.24 -18.35
N PHE A 57 -0.10 -2.74 -19.44
CA PHE A 57 -0.31 -1.38 -19.92
C PHE A 57 -0.20 -1.37 -21.45
N PRO A 58 -0.89 -0.49 -22.19
CA PRO A 58 -0.94 -0.56 -23.65
C PRO A 58 0.43 -0.61 -24.35
N THR A 59 1.48 -0.02 -23.74
CA THR A 59 2.83 0.03 -24.31
C THR A 59 3.81 -1.01 -23.76
N ILE A 60 3.40 -1.87 -22.81
CA ILE A 60 4.25 -2.92 -22.24
C ILE A 60 3.58 -4.29 -22.34
N LYS A 61 4.37 -5.33 -22.55
CA LYS A 61 3.84 -6.71 -22.52
C LYS A 61 3.27 -7.02 -21.13
N PRO A 62 2.11 -7.70 -21.04
CA PRO A 62 1.61 -8.19 -19.77
C PRO A 62 2.68 -9.02 -19.05
N PHE A 63 2.76 -8.87 -17.73
CA PHE A 63 3.72 -9.58 -16.90
C PHE A 63 3.10 -9.93 -15.54
N ARG A 64 3.71 -10.89 -14.85
CA ARG A 64 3.32 -11.28 -13.48
C ARG A 64 4.29 -10.70 -12.47
N TYR A 65 3.81 -10.36 -11.28
CA TYR A 65 4.63 -9.85 -10.19
C TYR A 65 4.19 -10.41 -8.84
N ASN A 66 5.16 -10.58 -7.95
CA ASN A 66 4.90 -10.82 -6.53
C ASN A 66 4.96 -9.48 -5.80
N GLU A 67 4.23 -9.36 -4.71
CA GLU A 67 4.20 -8.13 -3.93
C GLU A 67 4.11 -8.47 -2.44
N THR A 68 5.06 -7.92 -1.67
CA THR A 68 5.07 -8.01 -0.22
C THR A 68 4.74 -6.64 0.36
N LEU A 69 3.75 -6.58 1.24
CA LEU A 69 3.34 -5.38 1.95
C LEU A 69 3.72 -5.51 3.42
N HIS A 70 4.38 -4.51 3.98
CA HIS A 70 4.67 -4.45 5.40
C HIS A 70 3.93 -3.27 6.01
N PHE A 71 3.22 -3.51 7.11
CA PHE A 71 2.59 -2.47 7.92
C PHE A 71 3.11 -2.58 9.35
N THR A 72 3.66 -1.48 9.87
CA THR A 72 4.29 -1.44 11.19
C THR A 72 3.92 -0.16 11.92
N HIS A 73 4.20 -0.08 13.22
CA HIS A 73 4.04 1.13 14.00
C HIS A 73 5.18 1.28 15.02
N VAL A 74 5.37 2.52 15.48
CA VAL A 74 6.35 2.86 16.52
C VAL A 74 5.69 3.59 17.71
N GLY A 75 4.37 3.44 17.86
CA GLY A 75 3.59 4.05 18.96
C GLY A 75 3.11 5.48 18.68
N GLN A 76 3.49 6.05 17.54
CA GLN A 76 2.95 7.30 17.02
C GLN A 76 1.54 7.07 16.42
N PRO A 77 0.70 8.12 16.27
CA PRO A 77 -0.64 8.02 15.69
C PRO A 77 -0.61 7.88 14.16
N VAL A 78 0.25 6.99 13.65
CA VAL A 78 0.48 6.69 12.24
C VAL A 78 0.84 5.21 12.06
N ILE A 79 0.49 4.64 10.92
CA ILE A 79 1.00 3.31 10.49
C ILE A 79 2.06 3.55 9.40
N ASN A 80 3.23 2.95 9.56
CA ASN A 80 4.25 2.94 8.51
C ASN A 80 3.91 1.82 7.53
N PHE A 81 4.05 2.07 6.22
CA PHE A 81 3.93 1.02 5.22
C PHE A 81 5.12 0.97 4.26
N MET A 82 5.40 -0.22 3.75
CA MET A 82 6.34 -0.44 2.66
C MET A 82 5.83 -1.56 1.76
N PHE A 83 5.66 -1.26 0.48
CA PHE A 83 5.23 -2.21 -0.54
C PHE A 83 6.37 -2.46 -1.51
N ASN A 84 6.70 -3.73 -1.71
CA ASN A 84 7.81 -4.15 -2.52
C ASN A 84 7.32 -5.14 -3.57
N ALA A 85 7.44 -4.77 -4.84
CA ALA A 85 7.14 -5.67 -5.92
C ALA A 85 8.40 -6.28 -6.55
N SER A 86 8.28 -7.52 -7.00
CA SER A 86 9.29 -8.22 -7.78
C SER A 86 8.65 -8.93 -8.97
N HIS A 87 9.43 -9.14 -10.04
CA HIS A 87 8.98 -9.89 -11.20
C HIS A 87 8.69 -11.35 -10.82
N GLY A 88 7.52 -11.88 -11.21
CA GLY A 88 7.02 -13.17 -10.72
C GLY A 88 7.94 -14.36 -11.02
N GLU A 89 8.62 -14.36 -12.17
CA GLU A 89 9.57 -15.42 -12.54
C GLU A 89 11.02 -15.13 -12.11
N SER A 90 11.56 -13.97 -12.51
CA SER A 90 12.98 -13.65 -12.31
C SER A 90 13.32 -13.10 -10.93
N ASN A 91 12.33 -12.81 -10.07
CA ASN A 91 12.47 -12.13 -8.78
C ASN A 91 13.22 -10.78 -8.84
N LYS A 92 13.41 -10.20 -10.03
CA LYS A 92 14.01 -8.88 -10.19
C LYS A 92 13.14 -7.83 -9.48
N PRO A 93 13.71 -6.94 -8.66
CA PRO A 93 12.96 -5.85 -8.05
C PRO A 93 12.27 -4.98 -9.10
N LEU A 94 11.02 -4.59 -8.81
CA LEU A 94 10.19 -3.72 -9.65
C LEU A 94 9.85 -2.42 -8.90
N HIS A 95 8.56 -2.11 -8.79
CA HIS A 95 8.04 -0.94 -8.10
C HIS A 95 8.18 -1.07 -6.58
N ARG A 96 8.44 0.05 -5.92
CA ARG A 96 8.47 0.17 -4.47
C ARG A 96 7.77 1.45 -4.07
N GLU A 97 6.92 1.36 -3.06
CA GLU A 97 6.32 2.53 -2.42
C GLU A 97 6.36 2.42 -0.89
N THR A 98 6.50 3.55 -0.22
CA THR A 98 6.55 3.61 1.23
C THR A 98 5.96 4.92 1.73
N GLY A 99 5.52 4.94 2.98
CA GLY A 99 5.14 6.15 3.66
C GLY A 99 4.26 5.86 4.87
N PHE A 100 3.24 6.69 5.06
CA PHE A 100 2.44 6.68 6.28
C PHE A 100 0.94 6.64 5.99
N ILE A 101 0.21 5.94 6.86
CA ILE A 101 -1.26 5.97 6.93
C ILE A 101 -1.66 6.72 8.18
N ARG A 102 -2.58 7.67 8.02
CA ARG A 102 -3.16 8.44 9.11
C ARG A 102 -4.67 8.23 9.11
N ILE A 103 -5.27 8.21 10.29
CA ILE A 103 -6.71 8.31 10.46
C ILE A 103 -7.02 9.58 11.24
N GLN A 104 -8.01 10.33 10.80
CA GLN A 104 -8.47 11.50 11.53
C GLN A 104 -9.19 11.03 12.81
N PRO A 105 -8.86 11.59 13.99
CA PRO A 105 -9.51 11.19 15.24
C PRO A 105 -11.04 11.34 15.15
N ASP A 106 -11.74 10.37 15.73
CA ASP A 106 -13.20 10.33 15.85
C ASP A 106 -13.96 10.32 14.51
N THR A 107 -13.29 9.98 13.40
CA THR A 107 -13.91 9.80 12.08
C THR A 107 -13.41 8.51 11.42
N ASN A 108 -13.97 8.21 10.24
CA ASN A 108 -13.48 7.14 9.37
C ASN A 108 -12.54 7.65 8.28
N ASN A 109 -12.14 8.93 8.32
CA ASN A 109 -11.32 9.53 7.27
C ASN A 109 -9.87 9.06 7.39
N VAL A 110 -9.34 8.51 6.31
CA VAL A 110 -7.97 7.97 6.24
C VAL A 110 -7.20 8.66 5.12
N ALA A 111 -5.92 8.91 5.37
CA ALA A 111 -5.00 9.45 4.39
C ALA A 111 -3.75 8.58 4.25
N PHE A 112 -3.31 8.34 3.01
CA PHE A 112 -2.01 7.79 2.67
C PHE A 112 -1.10 8.91 2.18
N ILE A 113 0.13 8.93 2.70
CA ILE A 113 1.22 9.80 2.23
C ILE A 113 2.27 8.86 1.65
N ILE A 114 2.54 8.97 0.35
CA ILE A 114 3.25 7.94 -0.41
C ILE A 114 4.45 8.54 -1.12
N ALA A 115 5.60 7.88 -1.04
CA ALA A 115 6.76 8.10 -1.88
C ALA A 115 7.08 6.81 -2.66
N GLN A 116 7.33 6.96 -3.97
CA GLN A 116 7.61 5.85 -4.87
C GLN A 116 9.03 5.91 -5.42
N ASN A 117 9.64 4.74 -5.67
CA ASN A 117 10.99 4.65 -6.26
C ASN A 117 11.10 5.20 -7.70
N SER A 118 9.97 5.53 -8.33
CA SER A 118 9.88 6.20 -9.63
C SER A 118 10.12 7.72 -9.58
N GLY A 119 10.28 8.30 -8.39
CA GLY A 119 10.38 9.75 -8.20
C GLY A 119 9.02 10.45 -8.11
N LEU A 120 7.96 9.70 -7.75
CA LEU A 120 6.61 10.20 -7.55
C LEU A 120 6.27 10.27 -6.06
N VAL A 121 5.57 11.32 -5.65
CA VAL A 121 4.90 11.41 -4.35
C VAL A 121 3.41 11.65 -4.54
N GLU A 122 2.61 11.07 -3.65
CA GLU A 122 1.16 11.09 -3.72
C GLU A 122 0.53 11.25 -2.34
N ILE A 123 -0.60 11.95 -2.29
CA ILE A 123 -1.53 11.94 -1.16
C ILE A 123 -2.81 11.28 -1.66
N GLU A 124 -3.25 10.21 -1.00
CA GLU A 124 -4.57 9.61 -1.21
C GLU A 124 -5.43 9.82 0.04
N GLU A 125 -6.71 10.15 -0.12
CA GLU A 125 -7.66 10.34 0.98
C GLU A 125 -8.93 9.53 0.74
N GLY A 126 -9.60 9.10 1.80
CA GLY A 126 -10.87 8.41 1.72
C GLY A 126 -11.33 7.86 3.06
N GLU A 127 -11.99 6.70 3.05
CA GLU A 127 -12.73 6.21 4.21
C GLU A 127 -12.41 4.75 4.58
N LEU A 128 -12.51 4.49 5.89
CA LEU A 128 -12.52 3.17 6.50
C LEU A 128 -13.97 2.68 6.70
N ASP A 129 -14.29 1.53 6.13
CA ASP A 129 -15.55 0.80 6.35
C ASP A 129 -15.23 -0.63 6.84
N GLY A 130 -15.40 -0.87 8.15
CA GLY A 130 -15.01 -2.11 8.79
C GLY A 130 -13.51 -2.40 8.62
N GLN A 131 -13.17 -3.42 7.82
CA GLN A 131 -11.78 -3.77 7.48
C GLN A 131 -11.50 -3.53 5.98
N LYS A 132 -12.08 -2.47 5.42
CA LYS A 132 -11.90 -2.03 4.04
C LYS A 132 -11.57 -0.55 4.02
N LEU A 133 -10.45 -0.21 3.40
CA LEU A 133 -10.10 1.16 3.04
C LEU A 133 -10.48 1.42 1.58
N THR A 134 -11.09 2.57 1.31
CA THR A 134 -11.35 3.06 -0.04
C THR A 134 -10.83 4.49 -0.15
N LEU A 135 -9.79 4.72 -0.96
CA LEU A 135 -9.14 6.03 -1.12
C LEU A 135 -9.10 6.48 -2.57
N GLN A 136 -8.96 7.79 -2.76
CA GLN A 136 -8.77 8.44 -4.04
C GLN A 136 -7.56 9.38 -4.00
N SER A 137 -6.87 9.51 -5.12
CA SER A 137 -5.73 10.43 -5.27
C SER A 137 -6.18 11.88 -5.09
N ARG A 138 -5.54 12.60 -4.18
CA ARG A 138 -5.85 14.00 -3.85
C ARG A 138 -4.79 14.98 -4.33
N ALA A 139 -3.52 14.57 -4.32
CA ALA A 139 -2.40 15.37 -4.79
C ALA A 139 -1.28 14.47 -5.29
N LEU A 140 -0.57 14.92 -6.33
CA LEU A 140 0.53 14.19 -6.96
C LEU A 140 1.63 15.15 -7.38
N ALA A 141 2.87 14.83 -7.06
CA ALA A 141 4.05 15.58 -7.50
C ALA A 141 5.19 14.64 -7.91
N ARG A 142 6.12 15.12 -8.72
CA ARG A 142 7.20 14.29 -9.27
C ARG A 142 8.52 15.04 -9.41
N THR A 143 9.63 14.31 -9.37
CA THR A 143 10.96 14.84 -9.69
C THR A 143 11.01 15.32 -11.14
N SER A 144 11.83 16.36 -11.42
CA SER A 144 11.94 16.97 -12.76
C SER A 144 12.39 16.02 -13.87
N PHE A 145 13.10 14.94 -13.51
CA PHE A 145 13.62 13.91 -14.42
C PHE A 145 12.86 12.57 -14.30
N ALA A 146 11.65 12.57 -13.74
CA ALA A 146 10.80 11.38 -13.73
C ALA A 146 10.51 10.92 -15.17
N LYS A 147 10.47 9.60 -15.38
CA LYS A 147 10.26 9.02 -16.71
C LYS A 147 8.80 9.19 -17.17
N GLN A 148 8.60 9.47 -18.44
CA GLN A 148 7.28 9.47 -19.10
C GLN A 148 6.81 8.04 -19.47
N PRO A 149 5.49 7.79 -19.60
CA PRO A 149 4.39 8.74 -19.43
C PRO A 149 4.05 8.99 -17.95
N PHE A 150 3.54 10.18 -17.66
CA PHE A 150 3.25 10.58 -16.28
C PHE A 150 1.88 10.09 -15.81
N VAL A 151 1.80 9.64 -14.56
CA VAL A 151 0.52 9.39 -13.88
C VAL A 151 -0.21 10.72 -13.68
N GLN A 152 -1.51 10.75 -13.99
CA GLN A 152 -2.39 11.91 -13.87
C GLN A 152 -3.55 11.58 -12.91
N GLN A 153 -4.02 12.60 -12.19
CA GLN A 153 -5.14 12.53 -11.26
C GLN A 153 -6.48 12.36 -11.99
#